data_AF-A0A2V3VPJ0-F1
#
_entry.id   AF-A0A2V3VPJ0-F1
#
_cell.length_a   1.000
_cell.length_b   1.000
_cell.length_c   1.000
_cell.angle_alpha   90.00
_cell.angle_beta   90.00
_cell.angle_gamma   90.00
#
_symmetry.space_group_name_H-M   'P 1'
#
loop_
_entity.id
_entity.type
_entity.pdbx_description
1 polymer ?
#
loop_
_entity_poly.entity_id
_entity_poly.type
_entity_poly.pdbx_seq_one_letter_code
_entity_poly.pdbx_strand_id
1 'polypeptide(L)'
;MNPVFDHYVKKIVQQIDGNEEEKTDIYEELIIHLQLSSEQFMLAGYDEKEANEMAMKSFGETNDIGDQMQQAMFPFRKLLFLLLTLSSLLFSFVVYSVQLFLEGDAHIGWLLLSVGTSSILLLFTLQALPFLERKTWLNIALICHIFIYLYGFLLSLYINHSISVPLTYFSLVIILIAIVLVYRTTIYDFQFTFERKKQTKLLHFLNITLGIIIISASLFFLWAVLIFSESFEPFMLYIFIPMLIWIVTYVTQIKLSEKGKRISAYIVAAIPFLIVLAIFLWYFSIF
;
A
#
# COMPACT_ATOMS: atom_id res chain seq x y z
N MET A 1 -29.37 -4.81 21.68
CA MET A 1 -28.11 -4.04 21.54
C MET A 1 -28.40 -2.60 21.88
N ASN A 2 -27.60 -1.98 22.75
CA ASN A 2 -27.83 -0.60 23.19
C ASN A 2 -27.41 0.40 22.09
N PRO A 3 -28.30 1.30 21.61
CA PRO A 3 -27.97 2.26 20.55
C PRO A 3 -26.92 3.30 20.96
N VAL A 4 -26.74 3.54 22.27
CA VAL A 4 -25.72 4.48 22.77
C VAL A 4 -24.32 3.89 22.58
N PHE A 5 -24.14 2.60 22.91
CA PHE A 5 -22.88 1.89 22.68
C PHE A 5 -22.61 1.66 21.19
N ASP A 6 -23.63 1.36 20.38
CA ASP A 6 -23.52 1.29 18.91
C ASP A 6 -22.86 2.56 18.33
N HIS A 7 -23.34 3.74 18.74
CA HIS A 7 -22.80 5.02 18.28
C HIS A 7 -21.40 5.32 18.83
N TYR A 8 -21.15 5.02 20.11
CA TYR A 8 -19.85 5.21 20.76
C TYR A 8 -18.75 4.35 20.12
N VAL A 9 -19.00 3.04 19.96
CA VAL A 9 -18.02 2.10 19.38
C VAL A 9 -17.81 2.37 17.88
N LYS A 10 -18.86 2.72 17.12
CA LYS A 10 -18.69 3.14 15.71
C LYS A 10 -17.72 4.30 15.54
N LYS A 11 -17.72 5.29 16.45
CA LYS A 11 -16.76 6.40 16.40
C LYS A 11 -15.31 5.93 16.61
N ILE A 12 -15.08 5.01 17.56
CA ILE A 12 -13.76 4.43 17.82
C ILE A 12 -13.29 3.64 16.59
N VAL A 13 -14.12 2.72 16.09
CA VAL A 13 -13.79 1.81 14.97
C VAL A 13 -13.61 2.55 13.64
N GLN A 14 -14.25 3.71 13.46
CA GLN A 14 -14.02 4.59 12.29
C GLN A 14 -12.62 5.19 12.24
N GLN A 15 -11.95 5.37 13.38
CA GLN A 15 -10.60 5.95 13.46
C GLN A 15 -9.49 4.92 13.24
N ILE A 16 -9.81 3.64 13.46
CA ILE A 16 -8.89 2.51 13.27
C ILE A 16 -8.77 2.19 11.77
N ASP A 17 -7.54 2.08 11.29
CA ASP A 17 -7.24 1.54 9.96
C ASP A 17 -7.43 0.02 9.99
N GLY A 18 -8.12 -0.56 9.02
CA GLY A 18 -8.36 -2.01 8.96
C GLY A 18 -9.32 -2.37 7.86
N ASN A 19 -9.45 -3.67 7.58
CA ASN A 19 -10.54 -4.16 6.72
C ASN A 19 -11.84 -4.33 7.51
N GLU A 20 -12.97 -4.52 6.83
CA GLU A 20 -14.29 -4.56 7.48
C GLU A 20 -14.44 -5.75 8.45
N GLU A 21 -13.80 -6.90 8.20
CA GLU A 21 -13.81 -8.04 9.14
C GLU A 21 -13.05 -7.69 10.42
N GLU A 22 -11.84 -7.13 10.30
CA GLU A 22 -11.05 -6.65 11.46
C GLU A 22 -11.80 -5.57 12.25
N LYS A 23 -12.52 -4.68 11.56
CA LYS A 23 -13.35 -3.65 12.20
C LYS A 23 -14.59 -4.23 12.87
N THR A 24 -15.21 -5.26 12.30
CA THR A 24 -16.33 -5.98 12.91
C THR A 24 -15.87 -6.73 14.16
N ASP A 25 -14.75 -7.46 14.11
CA ASP A 25 -14.17 -8.15 15.28
C ASP A 25 -13.94 -7.18 16.45
N ILE A 26 -13.30 -6.03 16.17
CA ILE A 26 -13.06 -4.98 17.17
C ILE A 26 -14.37 -4.36 17.68
N TYR A 27 -15.33 -4.11 16.78
CA TYR A 27 -16.64 -3.59 17.14
C TYR A 27 -17.38 -4.53 18.10
N GLU A 28 -17.40 -5.84 17.80
CA GLU A 28 -18.05 -6.85 18.63
C GLU A 28 -17.38 -6.98 20.01
N GLU A 29 -16.04 -7.07 20.05
CA GLU A 29 -15.24 -7.10 21.27
C GLU A 29 -15.52 -5.88 22.17
N LEU A 30 -15.47 -4.65 21.61
CA LEU A 30 -15.73 -3.41 22.35
C LEU A 30 -17.18 -3.32 22.86
N ILE A 31 -18.16 -3.76 22.07
CA ILE A 31 -19.58 -3.79 22.48
C ILE A 31 -19.78 -4.76 23.65
N ILE A 32 -19.12 -5.92 23.65
CA ILE A 32 -19.18 -6.90 24.74
C ILE A 32 -18.59 -6.32 26.03
N HIS A 33 -17.39 -5.71 25.98
CA HIS A 33 -16.78 -5.12 27.17
C HIS A 33 -17.58 -3.95 27.76
N LEU A 34 -18.19 -3.11 26.92
CA LEU A 34 -19.09 -2.04 27.39
C LEU A 34 -20.37 -2.58 28.03
N GLN A 35 -20.96 -3.65 27.48
CA GLN A 35 -22.12 -4.32 28.09
C GLN A 35 -21.77 -4.92 29.46
N LEU A 36 -20.68 -5.69 29.55
CA LEU A 36 -20.20 -6.27 30.81
C LEU A 36 -19.87 -5.19 31.86
N SER A 37 -19.27 -4.07 31.44
CA SER A 37 -19.00 -2.95 32.35
C SER A 37 -20.29 -2.27 32.82
N SER A 38 -21.29 -2.11 31.95
CA SER A 38 -22.60 -1.55 32.32
C SER A 38 -23.35 -2.46 33.29
N GLU A 39 -23.37 -3.77 33.03
CA GLU A 39 -23.96 -4.77 33.93
C GLU A 39 -23.33 -4.72 35.34
N GLN A 40 -22.01 -4.52 35.44
CA GLN A 40 -21.33 -4.33 36.73
C GLN A 40 -21.79 -3.06 37.47
N PHE A 41 -22.03 -1.95 36.77
CA PHE A 41 -22.59 -0.74 37.37
C PHE A 41 -24.06 -0.92 37.77
N MET A 42 -24.87 -1.61 36.97
CA MET A 42 -26.25 -1.96 37.33
C MET A 42 -26.31 -2.85 38.59
N LEU A 43 -25.40 -3.83 38.70
CA LEU A 43 -25.24 -4.66 39.91
C LEU A 43 -24.76 -3.86 41.13
N ALA A 44 -24.04 -2.76 40.92
CA ALA A 44 -23.66 -1.81 41.98
C ALA A 44 -24.82 -0.87 42.41
N GLY A 45 -25.99 -0.95 41.75
CA GLY A 45 -27.20 -0.21 42.12
C GLY A 45 -27.45 1.07 41.31
N TYR A 46 -26.68 1.33 40.25
CA TYR A 46 -26.95 2.43 39.32
C TYR A 46 -28.11 2.09 38.37
N ASP A 47 -28.82 3.10 37.89
CA ASP A 47 -29.82 2.86 36.83
C ASP A 47 -29.14 2.54 35.48
N GLU A 48 -29.90 1.96 34.53
CA GLU A 48 -29.35 1.56 33.23
C GLU A 48 -28.67 2.72 32.49
N LYS A 49 -29.21 3.94 32.56
CA LYS A 49 -28.66 5.11 31.85
C LYS A 49 -27.36 5.57 32.51
N GLU A 50 -27.35 5.69 33.83
CA GLU A 50 -26.15 6.02 34.61
C GLU A 50 -25.06 4.97 34.41
N ALA A 51 -25.40 3.68 34.46
CA ALA A 51 -24.49 2.57 34.23
C ALA A 51 -23.85 2.62 32.84
N ASN A 52 -24.63 2.93 31.79
CA ASN A 52 -24.11 3.09 30.43
C ASN A 52 -23.17 4.31 30.30
N GLU A 53 -23.51 5.44 30.93
CA GLU A 53 -22.64 6.63 30.95
C GLU A 53 -21.34 6.37 31.71
N MET A 54 -21.39 5.65 32.84
CA MET A 54 -20.20 5.25 33.60
C MET A 54 -19.35 4.23 32.84
N ALA A 55 -19.94 3.26 32.15
CA ALA A 55 -19.22 2.31 31.31
C ALA A 55 -18.41 3.02 30.21
N MET A 56 -19.03 3.92 29.45
CA MET A 56 -18.32 4.72 28.42
C MET A 56 -17.25 5.61 29.03
N LYS A 57 -17.53 6.29 30.15
CA LYS A 57 -16.58 7.18 30.83
C LYS A 57 -15.38 6.42 31.42
N SER A 58 -15.59 5.20 31.90
CA SER A 58 -14.54 4.29 32.37
C SER A 58 -13.70 3.75 31.20
N PHE A 59 -14.31 3.57 30.03
CA PHE A 59 -13.62 3.19 28.80
C PHE A 59 -12.75 4.32 28.23
N GLY A 60 -13.23 5.57 28.27
CA GLY A 60 -12.50 6.78 27.88
C GLY A 60 -13.18 7.60 26.78
N GLU A 61 -12.50 8.63 26.29
CA GLU A 61 -12.98 9.44 25.16
C GLU A 61 -12.77 8.72 23.83
N THR A 62 -13.77 8.80 22.94
CA THR A 62 -13.77 8.04 21.68
C THR A 62 -12.55 8.31 20.78
N ASN A 63 -12.02 9.53 20.81
CA ASN A 63 -10.83 9.91 20.06
C ASN A 63 -9.55 9.31 20.65
N ASP A 64 -9.41 9.37 21.98
CA ASP A 64 -8.20 8.91 22.67
C ASP A 64 -8.08 7.38 22.56
N ILE A 65 -9.20 6.67 22.69
CA ILE A 65 -9.25 5.21 22.53
C ILE A 65 -9.05 4.80 21.07
N GLY A 66 -9.65 5.51 20.11
CA GLY A 66 -9.41 5.28 18.68
C GLY A 66 -7.93 5.41 18.31
N ASP A 67 -7.28 6.51 18.70
CA ASP A 67 -5.85 6.73 18.44
C ASP A 67 -4.94 5.74 19.19
N GLN A 68 -5.27 5.37 20.44
CA GLN A 68 -4.51 4.35 21.20
C GLN A 68 -4.60 2.97 20.55
N MET A 69 -5.79 2.52 20.16
CA MET A 69 -5.99 1.24 19.46
C MET A 69 -5.28 1.25 18.09
N GLN A 70 -5.38 2.35 17.34
CA GLN A 70 -4.68 2.52 16.07
C GLN A 70 -3.15 2.48 16.24
N GLN A 71 -2.60 3.07 17.30
CA GLN A 71 -1.16 3.00 17.60
C GLN A 71 -0.72 1.60 18.05
N ALA A 72 -1.53 0.90 18.84
CA ALA A 72 -1.26 -0.47 19.28
C ALA A 72 -1.28 -1.47 18.12
N MET A 73 -2.24 -1.35 17.21
CA MET A 73 -2.35 -2.23 16.03
C MET A 73 -1.36 -1.86 14.92
N PHE A 74 -1.15 -0.57 14.66
CA PHE A 74 -0.36 -0.08 13.51
C PHE A 74 0.74 0.91 13.91
N PRO A 75 1.68 0.52 14.80
CA PRO A 75 2.70 1.41 15.33
C PRO A 75 3.52 2.06 14.21
N PHE A 76 3.68 3.38 14.30
CA PHE A 76 4.40 4.24 13.34
C PHE A 76 3.87 4.24 11.89
N ARG A 77 2.71 3.65 11.56
CA ARG A 77 2.15 3.65 10.19
C ARG A 77 2.01 5.08 9.64
N LYS A 78 1.28 5.94 10.35
CA LYS A 78 1.07 7.36 10.00
C LYS A 78 2.39 8.12 9.86
N LEU A 79 3.35 7.89 10.76
CA LEU A 79 4.67 8.52 10.73
C LEU A 79 5.49 8.14 9.49
N LEU A 80 5.52 6.85 9.12
CA LEU A 80 6.24 6.38 7.92
C LEU A 80 5.66 6.95 6.63
N PHE A 81 4.33 7.04 6.52
CA PHE A 81 3.67 7.66 5.36
C PHE A 81 3.91 9.19 5.30
N LEU A 82 3.88 9.89 6.44
CA LEU A 82 4.26 11.32 6.49
C LEU A 82 5.72 11.54 6.10
N LEU A 83 6.65 10.72 6.63
CA LEU A 83 8.05 10.74 6.21
C LEU A 83 8.20 10.51 4.70
N LEU A 84 7.57 9.45 4.17
CA LEU A 84 7.61 9.16 2.74
C LEU A 84 7.14 10.37 1.92
N THR A 85 5.95 10.90 2.20
CA THR A 85 5.32 11.96 1.40
C THR A 85 6.05 13.30 1.48
N LEU A 86 6.49 13.73 2.67
CA LEU A 86 7.26 14.97 2.83
C LEU A 86 8.65 14.87 2.20
N SER A 87 9.37 13.76 2.40
CA SER A 87 10.66 13.52 1.74
C SER A 87 10.53 13.44 0.22
N SER A 88 9.44 12.84 -0.27
CA SER A 88 9.12 12.73 -1.70
C SER A 88 8.85 14.09 -2.35
N LEU A 89 8.03 14.93 -1.73
CA LEU A 89 7.79 16.30 -2.19
C LEU A 89 9.09 17.12 -2.22
N LEU A 90 9.86 17.09 -1.13
CA LEU A 90 11.15 17.78 -1.05
C LEU A 90 12.11 17.33 -2.16
N PHE A 91 12.27 16.02 -2.34
CA PHE A 91 13.09 15.44 -3.41
C PHE A 91 12.66 15.92 -4.79
N SER A 92 11.35 15.92 -5.08
CA SER A 92 10.80 16.35 -6.37
C SER A 92 11.19 17.78 -6.72
N PHE A 93 10.98 18.72 -5.79
CA PHE A 93 11.34 20.12 -6.02
C PHE A 93 12.84 20.32 -6.13
N VAL A 94 13.65 19.60 -5.34
CA VAL A 94 15.12 19.72 -5.39
C VAL A 94 15.66 19.18 -6.71
N VAL A 95 15.29 17.96 -7.14
CA VAL A 95 15.76 17.38 -8.41
C VAL A 95 15.36 18.25 -9.60
N TYR A 96 14.09 18.67 -9.66
CA TYR A 96 13.62 19.55 -10.73
C TYR A 96 14.37 20.89 -10.76
N SER A 97 14.61 21.50 -9.60
CA SER A 97 15.37 22.76 -9.52
C SER A 97 16.82 22.58 -9.95
N VAL A 98 17.46 21.47 -9.55
CA VAL A 98 18.85 21.17 -9.94
C VAL A 98 18.94 20.95 -11.45
N GLN A 99 18.02 20.20 -12.05
CA GLN A 99 17.97 20.04 -13.51
C GLN A 99 17.73 21.40 -14.23
N LEU A 100 16.82 22.22 -13.73
CA LEU A 100 16.52 23.54 -14.30
C LEU A 100 17.71 24.50 -14.24
N PHE A 101 18.43 24.55 -13.12
CA PHE A 101 19.50 25.53 -12.90
C PHE A 101 20.90 25.06 -13.32
N LEU A 102 21.18 23.74 -13.36
CA LEU A 102 22.50 23.22 -13.74
C LEU A 102 22.53 22.67 -15.17
N GLU A 103 21.53 21.90 -15.59
CA GLU A 103 21.50 21.26 -16.92
C GLU A 103 20.70 22.10 -17.95
N GLY A 104 19.75 22.92 -17.49
CA GLY A 104 18.86 23.72 -18.34
C GLY A 104 17.68 22.94 -18.95
N ASP A 105 17.59 21.62 -18.73
CA ASP A 105 16.57 20.72 -19.28
C ASP A 105 15.71 20.09 -18.17
N ALA A 106 14.75 20.85 -17.66
CA ALA A 106 13.92 20.45 -16.52
C ALA A 106 12.66 19.68 -16.95
N HIS A 107 12.53 18.46 -16.43
CA HIS A 107 11.45 17.54 -16.82
C HIS A 107 10.13 17.84 -16.06
N ILE A 108 9.43 18.90 -16.45
CA ILE A 108 8.20 19.38 -15.77
C ILE A 108 7.09 18.32 -15.68
N GLY A 109 6.97 17.44 -16.68
CA GLY A 109 6.01 16.33 -16.65
C GLY A 109 6.27 15.35 -15.49
N TRP A 110 7.54 15.09 -15.15
CA TRP A 110 7.89 14.27 -13.99
C TRP A 110 7.54 14.97 -12.68
N LEU A 111 7.87 16.27 -12.54
CA LEU A 111 7.53 17.05 -11.34
C LEU A 111 6.02 17.02 -11.06
N LEU A 112 5.18 17.20 -12.07
CA LEU A 112 3.72 17.16 -11.92
C LEU A 112 3.23 15.79 -11.46
N LEU A 113 3.78 14.70 -12.02
CA LEU A 113 3.44 13.34 -11.61
C LEU A 113 3.92 13.04 -10.18
N SER A 114 5.15 13.40 -9.82
CA SER A 114 5.75 13.09 -8.53
C SER A 114 5.13 13.90 -7.38
N VAL A 115 4.79 15.18 -7.61
CA VAL A 115 4.01 16.00 -6.67
C VAL A 115 2.57 15.48 -6.58
N GLY A 116 1.96 15.10 -7.70
CA GLY A 116 0.61 14.53 -7.75
C GLY A 116 0.47 13.27 -6.91
N THR A 117 1.33 12.26 -7.10
CA THR A 117 1.25 11.01 -6.31
C THR A 117 1.63 11.21 -4.85
N SER A 118 2.60 12.08 -4.55
CA SER A 118 2.95 12.41 -3.16
C SER A 118 1.79 13.09 -2.43
N SER A 119 1.06 13.96 -3.12
CA SER A 119 -0.12 14.65 -2.58
C SER A 119 -1.29 13.68 -2.36
N ILE A 120 -1.53 12.74 -3.29
CA ILE A 120 -2.54 11.68 -3.13
C ILE A 120 -2.22 10.79 -1.92
N LEU A 121 -0.96 10.36 -1.78
CA LEU A 121 -0.52 9.59 -0.60
C LEU A 121 -0.67 10.40 0.69
N LEU A 122 -0.38 11.71 0.68
CA LEU A 122 -0.58 12.58 1.84
C LEU A 122 -2.06 12.68 2.23
N LEU A 123 -2.98 12.82 1.28
CA LEU A 123 -4.42 12.83 1.53
C LEU A 123 -4.91 11.52 2.17
N PHE A 124 -4.42 10.36 1.70
CA PHE A 124 -4.72 9.07 2.33
C PHE A 124 -4.10 8.91 3.73
N THR A 125 -3.00 9.61 4.01
CA THR A 125 -2.29 9.61 5.30
C THR A 125 -3.00 10.48 6.34
N LEU A 126 -3.57 11.60 5.89
CA LEU A 126 -4.35 12.54 6.69
C LEU A 126 -5.84 12.13 6.81
N GLN A 127 -6.22 10.96 6.29
CA GLN A 127 -7.60 10.43 6.29
C GLN A 127 -8.64 11.39 5.66
N ALA A 128 -8.23 12.27 4.74
CA ALA A 128 -9.09 13.29 4.14
C ALA A 128 -10.21 12.73 3.24
N LEU A 129 -10.13 11.46 2.85
CA LEU A 129 -11.08 10.77 1.96
C LEU A 129 -11.62 9.50 2.63
N PRO A 130 -12.59 9.59 3.56
CA PRO A 130 -13.09 8.46 4.35
C PRO A 130 -13.97 7.47 3.55
N PHE A 131 -14.39 7.83 2.34
CA PHE A 131 -15.37 7.08 1.53
C PHE A 131 -14.75 6.11 0.50
N LEU A 132 -13.42 6.06 0.37
CA LEU A 132 -12.73 5.17 -0.57
C LEU A 132 -12.31 3.86 0.12
N GLU A 133 -12.25 2.76 -0.64
CA GLU A 133 -11.57 1.52 -0.24
C GLU A 133 -10.07 1.76 -0.03
N ARG A 134 -9.72 2.31 1.14
CA ARG A 134 -8.44 2.96 1.39
C ARG A 134 -7.25 2.04 1.16
N LYS A 135 -7.38 0.74 1.46
CA LYS A 135 -6.31 -0.27 1.26
C LYS A 135 -5.95 -0.45 -0.21
N THR A 136 -6.93 -0.68 -1.09
CA THR A 136 -6.71 -0.93 -2.52
C THR A 136 -6.10 0.30 -3.19
N TRP A 137 -6.70 1.48 -2.96
CA TRP A 137 -6.23 2.73 -3.55
C TRP A 137 -4.87 3.19 -3.01
N LEU A 138 -4.58 3.00 -1.72
CA LEU A 138 -3.27 3.30 -1.13
C LEU A 138 -2.17 2.42 -1.73
N ASN A 139 -2.44 1.13 -1.98
CA ASN A 139 -1.48 0.23 -2.60
C ASN A 139 -1.23 0.58 -4.06
N ILE A 140 -2.27 0.93 -4.82
CA ILE A 140 -2.12 1.43 -6.21
C ILE A 140 -1.29 2.72 -6.21
N ALA A 141 -1.61 3.68 -5.33
CA ALA A 141 -0.87 4.94 -5.22
C ALA A 141 0.60 4.72 -4.85
N LEU A 142 0.91 3.82 -3.91
CA LEU A 142 2.28 3.45 -3.56
C LEU A 142 3.04 2.79 -4.72
N ILE A 143 2.39 1.91 -5.50
CA ILE A 143 3.02 1.27 -6.66
C ILE A 143 3.32 2.30 -7.75
N CYS A 144 2.36 3.18 -8.07
CA CYS A 144 2.59 4.31 -8.98
C CYS A 144 3.72 5.21 -8.50
N HIS A 145 3.77 5.50 -7.19
CA HIS A 145 4.84 6.28 -6.56
C HIS A 145 6.21 5.63 -6.74
N ILE A 146 6.33 4.31 -6.53
CA ILE A 146 7.60 3.58 -6.76
C ILE A 146 8.09 3.77 -8.21
N PHE A 147 7.23 3.63 -9.21
CA PHE A 147 7.64 3.79 -10.61
C PHE A 147 8.01 5.24 -10.98
N ILE A 148 7.27 6.24 -10.48
CA ILE A 148 7.59 7.66 -10.71
C ILE A 148 8.90 8.05 -10.04
N TYR A 149 9.21 7.51 -8.86
CA TYR A 149 10.46 7.78 -8.16
C TYR A 149 11.63 6.96 -8.69
N LEU A 150 11.38 5.81 -9.32
CA LEU A 150 12.38 5.10 -10.11
C LEU A 150 12.83 5.93 -11.33
N TYR A 151 11.91 6.64 -12.00
CA TYR A 151 12.29 7.61 -13.03
C TYR A 151 13.04 8.81 -12.42
N GLY A 152 12.62 9.30 -11.25
CA GLY A 152 13.34 10.34 -10.50
C GLY A 152 14.77 9.96 -10.08
N PHE A 153 15.00 8.67 -9.78
CA PHE A 153 16.33 8.10 -9.55
C PHE A 153 17.20 8.17 -10.82
N LEU A 154 16.65 7.82 -11.99
CA LEU A 154 17.35 7.93 -13.27
C LEU A 154 17.67 9.40 -13.61
N LEU A 155 16.72 10.31 -13.40
CA LEU A 155 16.94 11.75 -13.55
C LEU A 155 18.03 12.27 -12.61
N SER A 156 18.12 11.73 -11.39
CA SER A 156 19.16 12.09 -10.42
C SER A 156 20.55 11.59 -10.82
N LEU A 157 20.64 10.41 -11.44
CA LEU A 157 21.90 9.85 -11.98
C LEU A 157 22.44 10.64 -13.17
N TYR A 158 21.57 11.25 -13.99
CA TYR A 158 21.96 11.97 -15.20
C TYR A 158 22.54 13.38 -14.93
N ILE A 159 22.40 13.91 -13.71
CA ILE A 159 22.93 15.23 -13.34
C ILE A 159 24.47 15.19 -13.32
N ASN A 160 25.10 16.02 -14.14
CA ASN A 160 26.55 16.11 -14.35
C ASN A 160 27.26 16.94 -13.26
N HIS A 161 26.82 16.81 -12.01
CA HIS A 161 27.33 17.57 -10.87
C HIS A 161 27.39 16.70 -9.62
N SER A 162 28.28 17.00 -8.67
CA SER A 162 28.51 16.21 -7.45
C SER A 162 27.28 16.04 -6.54
N ILE A 163 26.22 16.82 -6.78
CA ILE A 163 24.92 16.72 -6.09
C ILE A 163 24.09 15.51 -6.56
N SER A 164 24.40 14.92 -7.71
CA SER A 164 23.75 13.69 -8.20
C SER A 164 23.87 12.53 -7.20
N VAL A 165 25.03 12.39 -6.56
CA VAL A 165 25.33 11.32 -5.60
C VAL A 165 24.37 11.33 -4.39
N PRO A 166 24.26 12.42 -3.58
CA PRO A 166 23.31 12.45 -2.47
C PRO A 166 21.84 12.37 -2.93
N LEU A 167 21.47 12.95 -4.08
CA LEU A 167 20.11 12.84 -4.62
C LEU A 167 19.76 11.39 -4.99
N THR A 168 20.69 10.69 -5.64
CA THR A 168 20.55 9.28 -5.99
C THR A 168 20.33 8.42 -4.74
N TYR A 169 21.17 8.57 -3.70
CA TYR A 169 20.96 7.85 -2.43
C TYR A 169 19.64 8.21 -1.75
N PHE A 170 19.24 9.48 -1.74
CA PHE A 170 17.97 9.90 -1.15
C PHE A 170 16.75 9.32 -1.88
N SER A 171 16.81 9.25 -3.22
CA SER A 171 15.78 8.59 -4.04
C SER A 171 15.67 7.08 -3.76
N LEU A 172 16.79 6.39 -3.57
CA LEU A 172 16.81 4.97 -3.18
C LEU A 172 16.16 4.75 -1.81
N VAL A 173 16.38 5.65 -0.85
CA VAL A 173 15.71 5.60 0.46
C VAL A 173 14.20 5.80 0.32
N ILE A 174 13.75 6.75 -0.51
CA ILE A 174 12.32 6.97 -0.79
C ILE A 174 11.67 5.73 -1.41
N ILE A 175 12.31 5.13 -2.43
CA ILE A 175 11.85 3.90 -3.10
C ILE A 175 11.79 2.74 -2.10
N LEU A 176 12.83 2.56 -1.27
CA LEU A 176 12.89 1.51 -0.26
C LEU A 176 11.76 1.64 0.78
N ILE A 177 11.52 2.85 1.29
CA ILE A 177 10.41 3.12 2.22
C ILE A 177 9.06 2.81 1.56
N ALA A 178 8.86 3.21 0.30
CA ALA A 178 7.63 2.91 -0.43
C ALA A 178 7.43 1.39 -0.62
N ILE A 179 8.47 0.63 -0.98
CA ILE A 179 8.43 -0.84 -1.08
C ILE A 179 8.10 -1.47 0.28
N VAL A 180 8.73 -1.04 1.37
CA VAL A 180 8.42 -1.51 2.73
C VAL A 180 6.97 -1.22 3.09
N LEU A 181 6.44 -0.06 2.73
CA LEU A 181 5.04 0.28 2.94
C LEU A 181 4.09 -0.59 2.12
N VAL A 182 4.36 -0.87 0.83
CA VAL A 182 3.58 -1.81 0.01
C VAL A 182 3.53 -3.20 0.65
N TYR A 183 4.67 -3.71 1.12
CA TYR A 183 4.70 -5.01 1.79
C TYR A 183 3.94 -4.99 3.11
N ARG A 184 4.05 -3.91 3.90
CA ARG A 184 3.32 -3.75 5.17
C ARG A 184 1.80 -3.71 4.95
N THR A 185 1.31 -2.88 4.04
CA THR A 185 -0.11 -2.73 3.72
C THR A 185 -0.71 -3.93 2.96
N THR A 186 0.11 -4.76 2.31
CA THR A 186 -0.39 -5.94 1.59
C THR A 186 -0.31 -7.23 2.41
N ILE A 187 0.71 -7.40 3.29
CA ILE A 187 0.96 -8.67 4.03
C ILE A 187 0.55 -8.60 5.52
N TYR A 188 0.66 -7.43 6.16
CA TYR A 188 0.33 -7.29 7.59
C TYR A 188 -1.10 -6.80 7.83
N ASP A 189 -1.63 -5.95 6.94
CA ASP A 189 -3.07 -5.57 6.84
C ASP A 189 -3.96 -6.74 6.34
N PHE A 190 -3.44 -7.98 6.33
CA PHE A 190 -4.13 -9.18 5.85
C PHE A 190 -4.32 -10.18 7.00
N GLN A 191 -5.31 -9.85 7.83
CA GLN A 191 -6.10 -10.70 8.72
C GLN A 191 -5.39 -11.37 9.92
N PHE A 192 -6.06 -11.24 11.06
CA PHE A 192 -5.66 -11.81 12.35
C PHE A 192 -6.08 -13.27 12.55
N THR A 193 -6.81 -13.91 11.62
CA THR A 193 -7.33 -15.29 11.73
C THR A 193 -6.21 -16.34 11.81
N PHE A 194 -6.04 -16.99 12.97
CA PHE A 194 -4.75 -17.58 13.38
C PHE A 194 -4.19 -18.74 12.53
N GLU A 195 -5.01 -19.55 11.85
CA GLU A 195 -4.54 -20.83 11.28
C GLU A 195 -4.25 -20.86 9.77
N ARG A 196 -4.80 -19.94 8.96
CA ARG A 196 -4.51 -19.86 7.51
C ARG A 196 -3.18 -19.13 7.17
N LYS A 197 -2.39 -18.73 8.18
CA LYS A 197 -1.44 -17.60 8.11
C LYS A 197 -0.18 -17.76 7.25
N LYS A 198 0.51 -18.91 7.20
CA LYS A 198 1.90 -18.95 6.65
C LYS A 198 1.98 -19.09 5.12
N GLN A 199 1.17 -19.97 4.52
CA GLN A 199 1.27 -20.30 3.09
C GLN A 199 0.69 -19.21 2.18
N THR A 200 -0.45 -18.62 2.56
CA THR A 200 -1.09 -17.52 1.81
C THR A 200 -0.20 -16.27 1.77
N LYS A 201 0.51 -15.95 2.86
CA LYS A 201 1.47 -14.83 2.90
C LYS A 201 2.64 -15.02 1.95
N LEU A 202 3.20 -16.24 1.86
CA LEU A 202 4.24 -16.56 0.87
C LEU A 202 3.72 -16.39 -0.57
N LEU A 203 2.49 -16.85 -0.83
CA LEU A 203 1.83 -16.75 -2.13
C LEU A 203 1.55 -15.30 -2.57
N HIS A 204 1.18 -14.39 -1.67
CA HIS A 204 1.09 -12.96 -1.98
C HIS A 204 2.47 -12.32 -2.16
N PHE A 205 3.42 -12.60 -1.28
CA PHE A 205 4.79 -12.08 -1.37
C PHE A 205 5.46 -12.41 -2.72
N LEU A 206 5.38 -13.68 -3.15
CA LEU A 206 5.91 -14.12 -4.44
C LEU A 206 5.23 -13.40 -5.61
N ASN A 207 3.91 -13.24 -5.61
CA ASN A 207 3.22 -12.57 -6.71
C ASN A 207 3.47 -11.06 -6.77
N ILE A 208 3.62 -10.38 -5.63
CA ILE A 208 4.00 -8.97 -5.59
C ILE A 208 5.41 -8.81 -6.17
N THR A 209 6.35 -9.67 -5.76
CA THR A 209 7.73 -9.69 -6.27
C THR A 209 7.75 -9.92 -7.79
N LEU A 210 7.05 -10.96 -8.26
CA LEU A 210 6.95 -11.28 -9.70
C LEU A 210 6.25 -10.17 -10.48
N GLY A 211 5.21 -9.54 -9.93
CA GLY A 211 4.52 -8.41 -10.55
C GLY A 211 5.44 -7.20 -10.73
N ILE A 212 6.23 -6.86 -9.71
CA ILE A 212 7.23 -5.77 -9.80
C ILE A 212 8.26 -6.09 -10.90
N ILE A 213 8.76 -7.32 -10.97
CA ILE A 213 9.72 -7.75 -12.00
C ILE A 213 9.10 -7.66 -13.40
N ILE A 214 7.90 -8.23 -13.59
CA ILE A 214 7.22 -8.27 -14.89
C ILE A 214 6.88 -6.86 -15.37
N ILE A 215 6.33 -6.00 -14.52
CA ILE A 215 6.01 -4.61 -14.88
C ILE A 215 7.28 -3.83 -15.20
N SER A 216 8.35 -3.97 -14.40
CA SER A 216 9.64 -3.30 -14.67
C SER A 216 10.23 -3.73 -16.01
N ALA A 217 10.21 -5.03 -16.32
CA ALA A 217 10.68 -5.57 -17.60
C ALA A 217 9.82 -5.06 -18.78
N SER A 218 8.48 -5.11 -18.66
CA SER A 218 7.57 -4.60 -19.70
C SER A 218 7.78 -3.10 -19.95
N LEU A 219 7.97 -2.29 -18.90
CA LEU A 219 8.25 -0.85 -19.04
C LEU A 219 9.63 -0.58 -19.67
N PHE A 220 10.66 -1.34 -19.29
CA PHE A 220 12.00 -1.23 -19.88
C PHE A 220 11.97 -1.50 -21.39
N PHE A 221 11.37 -2.62 -21.81
CA PHE A 221 11.26 -2.94 -23.23
C PHE A 221 10.36 -1.95 -23.97
N LEU A 222 9.30 -1.39 -23.33
CA LEU A 222 8.42 -0.40 -23.96
C LEU A 222 9.20 0.88 -24.25
N TRP A 223 10.01 1.34 -23.30
CA TRP A 223 10.85 2.51 -23.48
C TRP A 223 11.90 2.30 -24.58
N ALA A 224 12.51 1.11 -24.65
CA ALA A 224 13.40 0.76 -25.75
C ALA A 224 12.69 0.79 -27.12
N VAL A 225 11.50 0.20 -27.23
CA VAL A 225 10.69 0.24 -28.46
C VAL A 225 10.32 1.67 -28.86
N LEU A 226 9.96 2.52 -27.90
CA LEU A 226 9.61 3.93 -28.14
C LEU A 226 10.81 4.79 -28.60
N ILE A 227 12.05 4.44 -28.24
CA ILE A 227 13.25 5.13 -28.71
C ILE A 227 13.61 4.74 -30.14
N PHE A 228 13.47 3.46 -30.48
CA PHE A 228 13.87 2.94 -31.79
C PHE A 228 12.76 2.95 -32.84
N SER A 229 11.54 3.38 -32.48
CA SER A 229 10.42 3.48 -33.41
C SER A 229 10.08 4.92 -33.77
N GLU A 230 9.88 5.18 -35.06
CA GLU A 230 9.45 6.48 -35.59
C GLU A 230 7.99 6.82 -35.26
N SER A 231 7.15 5.81 -34.91
CA SER A 231 5.74 6.02 -34.60
C SER A 231 5.19 4.98 -33.62
N PHE A 232 4.11 5.29 -32.91
CA PHE A 232 3.47 4.33 -32.01
C PHE A 232 2.53 3.40 -32.78
N GLU A 233 2.92 2.13 -32.94
CA GLU A 233 2.08 1.12 -33.59
C GLU A 233 1.32 0.24 -32.58
N PRO A 234 0.05 -0.13 -32.85
CA PRO A 234 -0.76 -0.90 -31.90
C PRO A 234 -0.17 -2.25 -31.46
N PHE A 235 0.67 -2.89 -32.29
CA PHE A 235 1.32 -4.16 -31.93
C PHE A 235 2.30 -4.00 -30.76
N MET A 236 2.81 -2.80 -30.49
CA MET A 236 3.73 -2.52 -29.38
C MET A 236 3.08 -2.79 -28.02
N LEU A 237 1.73 -2.74 -27.95
CA LEU A 237 0.97 -3.11 -26.76
C LEU A 237 1.08 -4.60 -26.38
N TYR A 238 1.53 -5.47 -27.28
CA TYR A 238 1.79 -6.88 -26.96
C TYR A 238 2.85 -7.06 -25.85
N ILE A 239 3.65 -6.03 -25.57
CA ILE A 239 4.58 -5.97 -24.45
C ILE A 239 3.93 -6.09 -23.07
N PHE A 240 2.62 -5.81 -22.98
CA PHE A 240 1.82 -5.95 -21.77
C PHE A 240 1.17 -7.35 -21.63
N ILE A 241 1.34 -8.27 -22.59
CA ILE A 241 0.83 -9.65 -22.48
C ILE A 241 1.36 -10.36 -21.22
N PRO A 242 2.67 -10.30 -20.87
CA PRO A 242 3.17 -10.83 -19.59
C PRO A 242 2.45 -10.29 -18.36
N MET A 243 2.14 -8.98 -18.34
CA MET A 243 1.41 -8.32 -17.26
C MET A 243 -0.05 -8.81 -17.18
N LEU A 244 -0.73 -8.95 -18.32
CA LEU A 244 -2.09 -9.49 -18.38
C LEU A 244 -2.15 -10.95 -17.86
N ILE A 245 -1.20 -11.80 -18.27
CA ILE A 245 -1.11 -13.18 -17.78
C ILE A 245 -0.84 -13.21 -16.26
N TRP A 246 0.04 -12.35 -15.75
CA TRP A 246 0.28 -12.21 -14.32
C TRP A 246 -0.98 -11.78 -13.54
N ILE A 247 -1.76 -10.80 -14.03
CA ILE A 247 -3.02 -10.39 -13.39
C ILE A 247 -4.01 -11.56 -13.35
N VAL A 248 -4.23 -12.25 -14.47
CA VAL A 248 -5.20 -13.36 -14.57
C VAL A 248 -4.80 -14.53 -13.68
N THR A 249 -3.51 -14.90 -13.65
CA THR A 249 -3.00 -15.96 -12.79
C THR A 249 -3.10 -15.58 -11.32
N TYR A 250 -2.75 -14.35 -10.92
CA TYR A 250 -2.88 -13.88 -9.53
C TYR A 250 -4.34 -13.91 -9.04
N VAL A 251 -5.29 -13.38 -9.81
CA VAL A 251 -6.73 -13.43 -9.49
C VAL A 251 -7.24 -14.87 -9.38
N THR A 252 -6.79 -15.75 -10.28
CA THR A 252 -7.14 -17.18 -10.24
C THR A 252 -6.57 -17.86 -9.00
N GLN A 253 -5.35 -17.54 -8.62
CA GLN A 253 -4.66 -18.08 -7.46
C GLN A 253 -5.36 -17.70 -6.14
N ILE A 254 -5.81 -16.45 -6.00
CA ILE A 254 -6.61 -16.00 -4.84
C ILE A 254 -7.88 -16.84 -4.74
N LYS A 255 -8.67 -16.91 -5.82
CA LYS A 255 -9.93 -17.69 -5.87
C LYS A 255 -9.75 -19.19 -5.61
N LEU A 256 -8.60 -19.76 -5.96
CA LEU A 256 -8.24 -21.15 -5.64
C LEU A 256 -7.85 -21.32 -4.17
N SER A 257 -7.11 -20.35 -3.60
CA SER A 257 -6.69 -20.34 -2.20
C SER A 257 -7.89 -20.24 -1.25
N GLU A 258 -8.83 -19.35 -1.53
CA GLU A 258 -10.11 -19.19 -0.79
C GLU A 258 -10.88 -20.51 -0.71
N LYS A 259 -11.01 -21.18 -1.86
CA LYS A 259 -11.65 -22.51 -2.04
C LYS A 259 -10.82 -23.69 -1.49
N GLY A 260 -9.71 -23.43 -0.80
CA GLY A 260 -8.85 -24.45 -0.20
C GLY A 260 -8.03 -25.30 -1.19
N LYS A 261 -8.06 -24.99 -2.49
CA LYS A 261 -7.36 -25.75 -3.55
C LYS A 261 -5.87 -25.36 -3.63
N ARG A 262 -5.14 -25.59 -2.53
CA ARG A 262 -3.76 -25.12 -2.32
C ARG A 262 -2.79 -25.55 -3.42
N ILE A 263 -2.79 -26.85 -3.79
CA ILE A 263 -1.88 -27.39 -4.83
C ILE A 263 -2.12 -26.67 -6.17
N SER A 264 -3.38 -26.51 -6.56
CA SER A 264 -3.74 -25.78 -7.79
C SER A 264 -3.29 -24.31 -7.75
N ALA A 265 -3.37 -23.65 -6.59
CA ALA A 265 -2.87 -22.28 -6.43
C ALA A 265 -1.35 -22.20 -6.63
N TYR A 266 -0.56 -23.14 -6.09
CA TYR A 266 0.89 -23.20 -6.33
C TYR A 266 1.25 -23.53 -7.79
N ILE A 267 0.49 -24.39 -8.47
CA ILE A 267 0.70 -24.68 -9.90
C ILE A 267 0.45 -23.41 -10.74
N VAL A 268 -0.60 -22.64 -10.44
CA VAL A 268 -0.86 -21.36 -11.13
C VAL A 268 0.24 -20.33 -10.83
N ALA A 269 0.77 -20.30 -9.61
CA ALA A 269 1.90 -19.43 -9.23
C ALA A 269 3.20 -19.71 -10.00
N ALA A 270 3.36 -20.92 -10.56
CA ALA A 270 4.51 -21.25 -11.39
C ALA A 270 4.48 -20.55 -12.76
N ILE A 271 3.30 -20.16 -13.27
CA ILE A 271 3.16 -19.58 -14.62
C ILE A 271 3.89 -18.23 -14.74
N PRO A 272 3.70 -17.23 -13.85
CA PRO A 272 4.49 -15.99 -13.90
C PRO A 272 5.98 -16.20 -13.68
N PHE A 273 6.38 -17.19 -12.86
CA PHE A 273 7.79 -17.52 -12.66
C PHE A 273 8.43 -18.07 -13.95
N LEU A 274 7.73 -18.95 -14.68
CA LEU A 274 8.17 -19.46 -15.97
C LEU A 274 8.24 -18.35 -17.04
N ILE A 275 7.35 -17.36 -16.99
CA ILE A 275 7.41 -16.17 -17.88
C ILE A 275 8.67 -15.35 -17.59
N VAL A 276 8.97 -15.05 -16.32
CA VAL A 276 10.19 -14.33 -15.94
C VAL A 276 11.44 -15.11 -16.34
N LEU A 277 11.46 -16.43 -16.12
CA LEU A 277 12.55 -17.30 -16.53
C LEU A 277 12.71 -17.33 -18.06
N ALA A 278 11.62 -17.38 -18.83
CA ALA A 278 11.66 -17.37 -20.29
C ALA A 278 12.19 -16.03 -20.84
N ILE A 279 11.77 -14.89 -20.28
CA ILE A 279 12.29 -13.57 -20.63
C ILE A 279 13.81 -13.49 -20.35
N PHE A 280 14.23 -14.00 -19.19
CA PHE A 280 15.64 -14.03 -18.79
C PHE A 280 16.49 -14.91 -19.72
N LEU A 281 16.04 -16.15 -19.99
CA LEU A 281 16.75 -17.07 -20.89
C LEU A 281 16.79 -16.55 -22.33
N TRP A 282 15.72 -15.92 -22.81
CA TRP A 282 15.68 -15.29 -24.13
C TRP A 282 16.70 -14.15 -24.24
N TYR A 283 16.77 -13.26 -23.24
CA TYR A 283 17.78 -12.19 -23.18
C TYR A 283 19.20 -12.75 -23.26
N PHE A 284 19.55 -13.76 -22.45
CA PHE A 284 20.85 -14.43 -22.47
C PHE A 284 21.10 -15.36 -23.68
N SER A 285 20.14 -15.51 -24.59
CA SER A 285 20.34 -16.24 -25.86
C SER A 285 20.67 -15.32 -27.04
N ILE A 286 20.51 -14.00 -26.86
CA ILE A 286 20.77 -12.95 -27.87
C ILE A 286 22.15 -12.30 -27.68
N PHE A 287 22.70 -12.36 -26.46
CA PHE A 287 24.00 -11.82 -26.06
C PHE A 287 25.00 -12.92 -25.72
#